data_AF-A0A546XGN7-F1
#
_entry.id   AF-A0A546XGN7-F1
#
_cell.length_a   1.000
_cell.length_b   1.000
_cell.length_c   1.000
_cell.angle_alpha   90.00
_cell.angle_beta   90.00
_cell.angle_gamma   90.00
#
_symmetry.space_group_name_H-M   'P 1'
#
loop_
_entity.id
_entity.type
_entity.pdbx_description
1 polymer ?
#
loop_
_entity_poly.entity_id
_entity_poly.type
_entity_poly.pdbx_seq_one_letter_code
_entity_poly.pdbx_strand_id
1 'polypeptide(L)'
;MQAAEKISITMTPEMLRIIRETVDAGEYASTSEVVRDAMRIWQRERQEHAERLNAIRARIRQSLDDPRPSLSAEDAEAELRRFMDGQDNAA
;
A
#
# COMPACT_ATOMS: atom_id res chain seq x y z
N MET A 1 -11.64 15.60 22.63
CA MET A 1 -12.08 15.28 21.26
C MET A 1 -12.00 16.57 20.47
N GLN A 2 -11.23 16.64 19.38
CA GLN A 2 -11.24 17.83 18.53
C GLN A 2 -12.63 17.98 17.90
N ALA A 3 -13.14 19.21 17.86
CA ALA A 3 -14.44 19.48 17.26
C ALA A 3 -14.38 19.18 15.75
N ALA A 4 -15.41 18.51 15.23
CA ALA A 4 -15.53 18.28 13.79
C ALA A 4 -15.85 19.61 13.08
N GLU A 5 -15.05 19.96 12.08
CA GLU A 5 -15.31 21.12 11.23
C GLU A 5 -16.31 20.76 10.13
N LYS A 6 -17.26 21.66 9.86
CA LYS A 6 -18.23 21.48 8.76
C LYS A 6 -17.65 22.05 7.48
N ILE A 7 -17.62 21.22 6.45
CA ILE A 7 -17.21 21.60 5.09
C ILE A 7 -18.33 21.29 4.10
N SER A 8 -18.45 22.11 3.06
CA SER A 8 -19.35 21.84 1.92
C SER A 8 -18.55 21.15 0.82
N ILE A 9 -19.04 20.01 0.33
CA ILE A 9 -18.36 19.20 -0.68
C ILE A 9 -19.35 18.92 -1.81
N THR A 10 -18.91 19.15 -3.05
CA THR A 10 -19.66 18.74 -4.24
C THR A 10 -19.37 17.28 -4.54
N MET A 11 -20.40 16.46 -4.67
CA MET A 11 -20.30 15.05 -5.04
C MET A 11 -21.20 14.76 -6.24
N THR A 12 -20.87 13.72 -7.01
CA THR A 12 -21.74 13.30 -8.11
C THR A 12 -23.07 12.77 -7.57
N PRO A 13 -24.17 12.84 -8.35
CA PRO A 13 -25.46 12.28 -7.93
C PRO A 13 -25.39 10.80 -7.58
N GLU A 14 -24.55 10.05 -8.30
CA GLU A 14 -24.30 8.63 -8.06
C GLU A 14 -23.64 8.37 -6.71
N MET A 15 -22.58 9.11 -6.37
CA MET A 15 -21.93 8.98 -5.06
C MET A 15 -22.90 9.30 -3.92
N LEU A 16 -23.70 10.36 -4.07
CA LEU A 16 -24.72 10.71 -3.08
C LEU A 16 -25.80 9.63 -2.95
N ARG A 17 -26.16 8.94 -4.04
CA ARG A 17 -27.10 7.83 -4.00
C ARG A 17 -26.54 6.68 -3.18
N ILE A 18 -25.30 6.27 -3.43
CA ILE A 18 -24.62 5.20 -2.67
C ILE A 18 -24.55 5.56 -1.17
N ILE A 19 -24.15 6.79 -0.83
CA ILE A 19 -24.06 7.23 0.56
C ILE A 19 -25.43 7.20 1.26
N ARG A 20 -26.51 7.59 0.56
CA ARG A 20 -27.86 7.51 1.12
C ARG A 20 -28.31 6.08 1.31
N GLU A 21 -28.10 5.21 0.31
CA GLU A 21 -28.47 3.80 0.38
C GLU A 21 -27.79 3.08 1.56
N THR A 22 -26.50 3.36 1.84
CA THR A 22 -25.80 2.74 2.99
C THR A 22 -26.29 3.26 4.34
N VAL A 23 -26.67 4.54 4.44
CA VAL A 23 -27.28 5.10 5.65
C VAL A 23 -28.70 4.55 5.85
N ASP A 24 -29.51 4.48 4.79
CA ASP A 24 -30.87 3.96 4.82
C ASP A 24 -30.90 2.46 5.16
N ALA A 25 -29.88 1.71 4.72
CA ALA A 25 -29.65 0.32 5.11
C ALA A 25 -29.22 0.14 6.58
N GLY A 26 -28.88 1.23 7.28
CA GLY A 26 -28.45 1.22 8.68
C GLY A 26 -26.99 0.81 8.88
N GLU A 27 -26.18 0.73 7.82
CA GLU A 27 -24.75 0.43 7.93
C GLU A 27 -23.97 1.58 8.59
N TYR A 28 -24.46 2.82 8.40
CA TYR A 28 -23.89 4.03 9.00
C TYR A 28 -24.99 4.90 9.58
N ALA A 29 -24.71 5.58 10.70
CA ALA A 29 -25.68 6.44 11.37
C ALA A 29 -25.86 7.80 10.66
N SER A 30 -24.92 8.19 9.78
CA SER A 30 -25.00 9.46 9.05
C SER A 30 -24.10 9.50 7.81
N THR A 31 -24.43 10.40 6.89
CA THR A 31 -23.59 10.70 5.71
C THR A 31 -22.17 11.12 6.10
N SER A 32 -22.02 11.89 7.18
CA SER A 32 -20.71 12.32 7.69
C SER A 32 -19.87 11.16 8.21
N GLU A 33 -20.50 10.08 8.67
CA GLU A 33 -19.79 8.88 9.10
C GLU A 33 -19.23 8.10 7.93
N VAL A 34 -20.01 7.92 6.86
CA VAL A 34 -19.56 7.32 5.60
C VAL A 34 -18.35 8.07 5.05
N VAL A 35 -18.42 9.39 5.00
CA VAL A 35 -17.31 10.23 4.50
C VAL A 35 -16.08 10.11 5.38
N ARG A 36 -16.23 10.12 6.72
CA ARG A 36 -15.10 9.92 7.63
C ARG A 36 -14.46 8.55 7.46
N ASP A 37 -15.25 7.51 7.25
CA ASP A 37 -14.73 6.17 7.06
C ASP A 37 -13.98 6.02 5.72
N ALA A 38 -14.56 6.53 4.64
CA ALA A 38 -13.90 6.62 3.34
C ALA A 38 -12.56 7.37 3.44
N MET A 39 -12.49 8.47 4.20
CA MET A 39 -11.26 9.21 4.44
C MET A 39 -10.21 8.39 5.21
N ARG A 40 -10.61 7.56 6.18
CA ARG A 40 -9.70 6.66 6.90
C ARG A 40 -9.12 5.59 5.97
N ILE A 41 -9.98 4.99 5.15
CA ILE A 41 -9.56 3.99 4.15
C ILE A 41 -8.56 4.62 3.18
N TRP A 42 -8.91 5.77 2.62
CA TRP A 42 -8.02 6.50 1.70
C TRP A 42 -6.67 6.86 2.33
N GLN A 43 -6.67 7.33 3.58
CA GLN A 43 -5.43 7.64 4.30
C GLN A 43 -4.56 6.39 4.51
N ARG A 44 -5.18 5.26 4.88
CA ARG A 44 -4.48 3.99 5.06
C ARG A 44 -3.83 3.52 3.76
N GLU A 45 -4.57 3.51 2.65
CA GLU A 45 -4.03 3.11 1.34
C GLU A 45 -2.85 4.00 0.91
N ARG A 46 -2.94 5.30 1.17
CA ARG A 46 -1.85 6.26 0.90
C ARG A 46 -0.61 5.97 1.74
N GLN A 47 -0.80 5.65 3.02
CA GLN A 47 0.28 5.30 3.94
C GLN A 47 0.97 4.00 3.47
N GLU A 48 0.20 2.94 3.20
CA GLU A 48 0.70 1.65 2.72
C GLU A 48 1.46 1.82 1.40
N HIS A 49 0.94 2.62 0.46
CA HIS A 49 1.61 2.92 -0.79
C HIS A 49 2.95 3.64 -0.57
N ALA A 50 2.98 4.63 0.31
CA ALA A 50 4.19 5.37 0.64
C ALA A 50 5.25 4.46 1.29
N GLU A 51 4.84 3.59 2.20
CA GLU A 51 5.71 2.59 2.84
C GLU A 51 6.29 1.61 1.82
N ARG A 52 5.45 1.08 0.93
CA ARG A 52 5.89 0.19 -0.16
C ARG A 52 6.92 0.87 -1.06
N LEU A 53 6.68 2.12 -1.43
CA LEU A 53 7.61 2.89 -2.26
C LEU A 53 8.93 3.15 -1.52
N ASN A 54 8.88 3.47 -0.24
CA ASN A 54 10.06 3.65 0.59
C ASN A 54 10.88 2.36 0.72
N ALA A 55 10.22 1.21 0.87
CA ALA A 55 10.89 -0.08 0.90
C ALA A 55 11.61 -0.40 -0.42
N ILE A 56 10.98 -0.10 -1.57
CA ILE A 56 11.62 -0.25 -2.89
C ILE A 56 12.84 0.66 -3.01
N ARG A 57 12.70 1.95 -2.64
CA ARG A 57 13.82 2.92 -2.67
C ARG A 57 14.97 2.50 -1.76
N ALA A 58 14.67 1.95 -0.59
CA ALA A 58 15.68 1.44 0.34
C ALA A 58 16.44 0.26 -0.26
N ARG A 59 15.76 -0.71 -0.90
CA ARG A 59 16.40 -1.84 -1.59
C ARG A 59 17.29 -1.38 -2.76
N ILE A 60 16.81 -0.42 -3.55
CA ILE A 60 17.62 0.16 -4.64
C ILE A 60 18.87 0.82 -4.06
N ARG A 61 18.74 1.64 -3.02
CA ARG A 61 19.89 2.29 -2.38
C ARG A 61 20.87 1.27 -1.84
N GLN A 62 20.39 0.25 -1.13
CA GLN A 62 21.24 -0.85 -0.65
C GLN A 62 22.01 -1.53 -1.78
N SER A 63 21.38 -1.74 -2.93
CA SER A 63 22.04 -2.31 -4.11
C SER A 63 23.07 -1.38 -4.74
N LEU A 64 22.84 -0.06 -4.73
CA LEU A 64 23.77 0.94 -5.27
C LEU A 64 24.98 1.15 -4.34
N ASP A 65 24.75 1.08 -3.03
CA ASP A 65 25.78 1.23 -2.00
C ASP A 65 26.54 -0.08 -1.73
N ASP A 66 26.19 -1.17 -2.43
CA ASP A 66 26.85 -2.46 -2.29
C ASP A 66 28.28 -2.40 -2.85
N PRO A 67 29.32 -2.63 -2.02
CA PRO A 67 30.71 -2.53 -2.47
C PRO A 67 31.18 -3.75 -3.29
N ARG A 68 30.36 -4.80 -3.39
CA ARG A 68 30.71 -6.01 -4.15
C ARG A 68 30.81 -5.70 -5.66
N PRO A 69 31.71 -6.37 -6.38
CA PRO A 69 31.82 -6.17 -7.82
C PRO A 69 30.55 -6.64 -8.55
N SER A 70 30.25 -6.00 -9.68
CA SER A 70 29.21 -6.48 -10.59
C SER A 70 29.55 -7.88 -11.08
N LEU A 71 28.55 -8.75 -11.10
CA LEU A 71 28.66 -10.10 -11.65
C LEU A 71 28.25 -10.12 -13.13
N SER A 72 28.88 -10.98 -13.92
CA SER A 72 28.34 -11.34 -15.23
C SER A 72 27.06 -12.18 -15.05
N ALA A 73 26.24 -12.28 -16.11
CA ALA A 73 25.07 -13.15 -16.08
C ALA A 73 25.44 -14.61 -15.82
N GLU A 74 26.56 -15.08 -16.39
CA GLU A 74 27.07 -16.45 -16.22
C GLU A 74 27.48 -16.72 -14.77
N ASP A 75 28.18 -15.78 -14.14
CA ASP A 75 28.58 -15.89 -12.73
C ASP A 75 27.35 -15.89 -11.80
N ALA A 76 26.38 -15.02 -12.07
CA ALA A 76 25.14 -14.95 -11.30
C ALA A 76 24.31 -16.23 -11.41
N GLU A 77 24.21 -16.81 -12.61
CA GLU A 77 23.53 -18.09 -12.83
C GLU A 77 24.24 -19.25 -12.13
N ALA A 78 25.57 -19.32 -12.22
CA ALA A 78 26.35 -20.35 -11.57
C ALA A 78 26.17 -20.31 -10.05
N GLU A 79 26.20 -19.12 -9.45
CA GLU A 79 26.00 -18.93 -8.02
C GLU A 79 24.57 -19.28 -7.59
N LEU A 80 23.56 -18.88 -8.39
CA LEU A 80 22.17 -19.23 -8.12
C LEU A 80 21.95 -20.76 -8.14
N ARG A 81 22.52 -21.47 -9.12
CA ARG A 81 22.43 -22.95 -9.18
C ARG A 81 23.09 -23.59 -7.96
N ARG A 82 24.27 -23.13 -7.56
CA ARG A 82 24.96 -23.62 -6.35
C ARG A 82 24.13 -23.42 -5.09
N PHE A 83 23.48 -22.26 -4.95
CA PHE A 83 22.60 -21.99 -3.82
C PHE A 83 21.39 -22.92 -3.78
N MET A 84 20.74 -23.15 -4.93
CA MET A 84 19.57 -24.03 -5.05
C MET A 84 19.93 -25.50 -4.76
N ASP A 85 21.02 -26.01 -5.34
CA ASP A 85 21.48 -27.39 -5.12
C ASP A 85 21.87 -27.63 -3.65
N GLY A 86 22.37 -26.61 -2.96
CA GLY A 86 22.69 -26.65 -1.53
C GLY A 86 21.45 -26.67 -0.62
N GLN A 87 20.31 -26.14 -1.07
CA GLN A 87 19.04 -26.18 -0.33
C GLN A 87 18.40 -27.57 -0.43
N ASP A 88 18.46 -28.21 -1.60
CA ASP A 88 17.92 -29.56 -1.82
C ASP A 88 18.68 -30.64 -1.04
N ASN A 89 19.96 -30.43 -0.75
CA ASN A 89 20.78 -31.37 0.03
C ASN A 89 20.70 -31.14 1.56
N ALA A 90 19.97 -30.11 1.99
CA ALA A 90 19.73 -29.77 3.40
C ALA A 90 18.30 -30.13 3.87
N ALA A 91 17.46 -30.67 2.98
CA ALA A 91 16.12 -31.19 3.24
C ALA A 91 16.12 -32.73 3.28
#